data_AF-F4P9Y6-F1
#
_entry.id   AF-F4P9Y6-F1
#
_cell.length_a   1.000
_cell.length_b   1.000
_cell.length_c   1.000
_cell.angle_alpha   90.00
_cell.angle_beta   90.00
_cell.angle_gamma   90.00
#
_symmetry.space_group_name_H-M   'P 1'
#
loop_
_entity.id
_entity.type
_entity.pdbx_description
1 polymer ?
#
loop_
_entity_poly.entity_id
_entity_poly.type
_entity_poly.pdbx_seq_one_letter_code
_entity_poly.pdbx_strand_id
1 'polypeptide(L)'
;MRGLCSSWLDSLTGYTTCRSWVDVSMNDVYIPIFPRVAASAFHLPKDIQHSPIPLILIASGTGISPFISFLESLAEAKRLHPTAYTPRPVWLIHGHRFDGDEGDSLYHSEIQSYISCGIVTEFVECVSRGEHPSIHSYVQDAVWANRKSIWELVDAHNACLYICGSLAMGKGIHDMLIKVIMDLKNVGSVEAVRVLNELSDGRYLREVWG
;
A
#
# COMPACT_ATOMS: atom_id res chain seq x y z
N MET A 1 7.45 -26.64 1.73
CA MET A 1 7.59 -26.55 0.27
C MET A 1 8.13 -25.16 -0.04
N ARG A 2 9.19 -25.01 -0.85
CA ARG A 2 9.72 -23.70 -1.25
C ARG A 2 9.17 -23.32 -2.62
N GLY A 3 9.03 -22.02 -2.89
CA GLY A 3 8.58 -21.52 -4.21
C GLY A 3 9.69 -21.64 -5.25
N LEU A 4 9.34 -22.04 -6.48
CA LEU A 4 10.33 -22.23 -7.56
C LEU A 4 11.04 -20.93 -7.93
N CYS A 5 10.28 -19.86 -8.19
CA CYS A 5 10.82 -18.57 -8.61
C CYS A 5 11.61 -17.89 -7.48
N SER A 6 11.02 -17.79 -6.28
CA SER A 6 11.68 -17.12 -5.15
C SER A 6 12.97 -17.82 -4.73
N SER A 7 12.99 -19.16 -4.65
CA SER A 7 14.22 -19.88 -4.32
C SER A 7 15.25 -19.88 -5.44
N TRP A 8 14.82 -19.78 -6.71
CA TRP A 8 15.75 -19.53 -7.81
C TRP A 8 16.38 -18.14 -7.70
N LEU A 9 15.59 -17.10 -7.42
CA LEU A 9 16.10 -15.74 -7.16
C LEU A 9 17.07 -15.72 -5.97
N ASP A 10 16.73 -16.38 -4.85
CA ASP A 10 17.63 -16.52 -3.69
C ASP A 10 18.96 -17.17 -4.09
N SER A 11 18.93 -18.18 -4.97
CA SER A 11 20.14 -18.87 -5.43
C SER A 11 21.03 -17.99 -6.32
N LEU A 12 20.43 -17.09 -7.10
CA LEU A 12 21.18 -16.17 -7.96
C LEU A 12 21.90 -15.08 -7.16
N THR A 13 21.28 -14.63 -6.07
CA THR A 13 21.85 -13.58 -5.21
C THR A 13 22.82 -14.14 -4.17
N GLY A 14 22.96 -15.47 -4.04
CA GLY A 14 23.74 -16.07 -2.95
C GLY A 14 23.08 -15.87 -1.58
N TYR A 15 21.79 -15.56 -1.56
CA TYR A 15 21.02 -15.34 -0.34
C TYR A 15 20.85 -16.67 0.42
N THR A 16 21.60 -16.80 1.51
CA THR A 16 21.61 -18.03 2.33
C THR A 16 20.77 -17.92 3.59
N THR A 17 20.45 -16.69 4.05
CA THR A 17 19.65 -16.45 5.26
C THR A 17 18.79 -15.20 5.13
N CYS A 18 17.64 -15.20 5.81
CA CYS A 18 16.59 -14.17 5.71
C CYS A 18 16.96 -12.77 6.24
N ARG A 19 18.23 -12.49 6.56
CA ARG A 19 18.60 -11.39 7.50
C ARG A 19 19.81 -10.54 7.10
N SER A 20 20.42 -10.79 5.95
CA SER A 20 21.53 -9.97 5.44
C SER A 20 21.21 -9.48 4.03
N TRP A 21 21.29 -8.17 3.81
CA TRP A 21 21.33 -7.62 2.46
C TRP A 21 22.53 -8.20 1.73
N VAL A 22 22.29 -8.80 0.56
CA VAL A 22 23.37 -9.28 -0.29
C VAL A 22 23.62 -8.25 -1.36
N ASP A 23 24.83 -7.72 -1.39
CA ASP A 23 25.29 -6.86 -2.46
C ASP A 23 25.51 -7.70 -3.72
N VAL A 24 24.58 -7.58 -4.67
CA VAL A 24 24.62 -8.26 -5.96
C VAL A 24 25.42 -7.49 -7.01
N SER A 25 26.03 -6.35 -6.66
CA SER A 25 26.77 -5.50 -7.61
C SER A 25 28.02 -6.17 -8.19
N MET A 26 28.49 -7.28 -7.59
CA MET A 26 29.73 -7.94 -7.98
C MET A 26 29.59 -8.99 -9.09
N ASN A 27 28.37 -9.37 -9.50
CA ASN A 27 28.14 -10.36 -10.55
C ASN A 27 26.99 -9.96 -11.49
N ASP A 28 27.22 -10.05 -12.80
CA ASP A 28 26.15 -9.89 -13.79
C ASP A 28 25.20 -11.11 -13.74
N VAL A 29 23.96 -10.88 -13.32
CA VAL A 29 22.89 -11.89 -13.28
C VAL A 29 21.85 -11.58 -14.36
N TYR A 30 21.55 -12.56 -15.21
CA TYR A 30 20.55 -12.41 -16.27
C TYR A 30 19.21 -13.03 -15.87
N ILE A 31 18.16 -12.20 -15.84
CA ILE A 31 16.79 -12.62 -15.50
C ILE A 31 15.88 -12.25 -16.69
N PRO A 32 15.30 -13.24 -17.41
CA PRO A 32 14.37 -12.94 -18.49
C PRO A 32 13.04 -12.44 -17.91
N ILE A 33 12.64 -11.24 -18.30
CA ILE A 33 11.36 -10.61 -17.93
C ILE A 33 10.60 -10.19 -19.18
N PHE A 34 9.27 -10.19 -19.09
CA PHE A 34 8.39 -9.67 -20.14
C PHE A 34 7.24 -8.89 -19.50
N PRO A 35 6.83 -7.74 -20.07
CA PRO A 35 5.73 -6.97 -19.54
C PRO A 35 4.40 -7.70 -19.75
N ARG A 36 3.51 -7.60 -18.77
CA ARG A 36 2.12 -8.03 -18.93
C ARG A 36 1.39 -7.01 -19.81
N VAL A 37 0.88 -7.46 -20.97
CA VAL A 37 0.24 -6.59 -21.98
C VAL A 37 -1.14 -6.09 -21.54
N ALA A 38 -1.83 -6.83 -20.66
CA ALA A 38 -3.05 -6.34 -20.03
C ALA A 38 -2.67 -5.30 -18.97
N ALA A 39 -2.99 -4.03 -19.24
CA ALA A 39 -2.79 -2.94 -18.29
C ALA A 39 -3.57 -3.26 -17.01
N SER A 40 -2.86 -3.55 -15.91
CA SER A 40 -3.49 -3.49 -14.59
C SER A 40 -4.09 -2.08 -14.44
N ALA A 41 -5.30 -1.96 -13.92
CA ALA A 41 -5.87 -0.65 -13.59
C ALA A 41 -5.17 -0.02 -12.36
N PHE A 42 -4.20 -0.72 -11.76
CA PHE A 42 -3.48 -0.33 -10.56
C PHE A 42 -2.35 0.68 -10.84
N HIS A 43 -2.74 1.86 -11.31
CA HIS A 43 -1.85 3.00 -11.51
C HIS A 43 -2.32 4.19 -10.69
N LEU A 44 -1.44 5.15 -10.45
CA LEU A 44 -1.81 6.45 -9.91
C LEU A 44 -2.92 7.10 -10.77
N PRO A 45 -3.76 7.98 -10.18
CA PRO A 45 -4.70 8.78 -10.96
C PRO A 45 -3.96 9.57 -12.04
N LYS A 46 -4.64 9.84 -13.17
CA LYS A 46 -4.07 10.67 -14.23
C LYS A 46 -3.76 12.07 -13.72
N ASP A 47 -2.76 12.71 -14.32
CA ASP A 47 -2.37 14.08 -14.02
C ASP A 47 -1.99 14.30 -12.54
N ILE A 48 -1.03 13.51 -12.07
CA ILE A 48 -0.51 13.60 -10.69
C ILE A 48 0.15 14.95 -10.35
N GLN A 49 0.35 15.83 -11.34
CA GLN A 49 0.92 17.16 -11.13
C GLN A 49 -0.17 18.17 -10.73
N HIS A 50 -1.30 18.18 -11.46
CA HIS A 50 -2.33 19.22 -11.30
C HIS A 50 -3.62 18.73 -10.64
N SER A 51 -3.85 17.42 -10.57
CA SER A 51 -5.06 16.85 -9.97
C SER A 51 -4.75 16.21 -8.61
N PRO A 52 -4.87 16.94 -7.49
CA PRO A 52 -4.47 16.48 -6.14
C PRO A 52 -5.46 15.50 -5.51
N ILE A 53 -5.95 14.53 -6.29
CA ILE A 53 -6.81 13.44 -5.80
C ILE A 53 -6.10 12.74 -4.64
N PRO A 54 -6.74 12.64 -3.45
CA PRO A 54 -6.15 11.97 -2.31
C PRO A 54 -5.96 10.47 -2.56
N LEU A 55 -4.93 9.89 -1.94
CA LEU A 55 -4.59 8.48 -2.07
C LEU A 55 -4.68 7.81 -0.71
N ILE A 56 -5.31 6.63 -0.66
CA ILE A 56 -5.34 5.77 0.50
C ILE A 56 -4.73 4.43 0.09
N LEU A 57 -3.52 4.16 0.57
CA LEU A 57 -2.65 3.06 0.18
C LEU A 57 -2.58 2.06 1.34
N ILE A 58 -3.16 0.87 1.18
CA ILE A 58 -3.24 -0.13 2.25
C ILE A 58 -2.54 -1.42 1.84
N ALA A 59 -1.47 -1.76 2.56
CA ALA A 59 -0.61 -2.89 2.24
C ALA A 59 -0.25 -3.74 3.46
N SER A 60 0.02 -5.02 3.23
CA SER A 60 0.65 -5.89 4.23
C SER A 60 1.86 -6.60 3.65
N GLY A 61 2.97 -6.65 4.39
CA GLY A 61 4.22 -7.29 3.96
C GLY A 61 4.71 -6.73 2.62
N THR A 62 5.05 -7.61 1.69
CA THR A 62 5.48 -7.26 0.32
C THR A 62 4.40 -6.54 -0.52
N GLY A 63 3.17 -6.46 -0.02
CA GLY A 63 2.11 -5.60 -0.56
C GLY A 63 2.50 -4.13 -0.71
N ILE A 64 3.50 -3.68 0.04
CA ILE A 64 3.96 -2.28 0.04
C ILE A 64 4.68 -1.87 -1.23
N SER A 65 5.27 -2.81 -1.97
CA SER A 65 6.16 -2.53 -3.11
C SER A 65 5.57 -1.60 -4.19
N PRO A 66 4.35 -1.80 -4.72
CA PRO A 66 3.79 -0.86 -5.69
C PRO A 66 3.56 0.53 -5.11
N PHE A 67 3.30 0.65 -3.81
CA PHE A 67 3.11 1.94 -3.16
C PHE A 67 4.42 2.70 -2.99
N ILE A 68 5.55 2.02 -2.75
CA ILE A 68 6.86 2.68 -2.81
C ILE A 68 7.08 3.31 -4.19
N SER A 69 6.75 2.61 -5.27
CA SER A 69 6.83 3.17 -6.63
C SER A 69 5.88 4.36 -6.86
N PHE A 70 4.68 4.33 -6.27
CA PHE A 70 3.76 5.47 -6.33
C PHE A 70 4.33 6.69 -5.60
N LEU A 71 4.88 6.49 -4.40
CA LEU A 71 5.49 7.56 -3.60
C LEU A 71 6.72 8.14 -4.29
N GLU A 72 7.56 7.28 -4.88
CA GLU A 72 8.70 7.69 -5.70
C GLU A 72 8.26 8.55 -6.89
N SER A 73 7.22 8.11 -7.61
CA SER A 73 6.66 8.86 -8.75
C SER A 73 6.12 10.24 -8.34
N LEU A 74 5.48 10.34 -7.18
CA LEU A 74 5.01 11.61 -6.62
C LEU A 74 6.18 12.50 -6.17
N ALA A 75 7.19 11.93 -5.51
CA ALA A 75 8.39 12.64 -5.09
C ALA A 75 9.16 13.20 -6.29
N GLU A 76 9.31 12.42 -7.35
CA GLU A 76 9.96 12.82 -8.58
C GLU A 76 9.16 13.92 -9.30
N ALA A 77 7.83 13.80 -9.37
CA ALA A 77 6.98 14.87 -9.93
C ALA A 77 7.12 16.19 -9.15
N LYS A 78 7.16 16.13 -7.81
CA LYS A 78 7.41 17.30 -6.95
C LYS A 78 8.80 17.90 -7.20
N ARG A 79 9.82 17.06 -7.37
CA ARG A 79 11.20 17.47 -7.59
C ARG A 79 11.39 18.13 -8.97
N LEU A 80 10.81 17.54 -10.02
CA LEU A 80 10.93 18.03 -11.40
C LEU A 80 10.07 19.27 -11.66
N HIS A 81 8.92 19.40 -10.98
CA HIS A 81 7.94 20.46 -11.23
C HIS A 81 7.49 21.17 -9.94
N PRO A 82 8.40 21.76 -9.15
CA PRO A 82 8.08 22.26 -7.80
C PRO A 82 7.03 23.38 -7.78
N THR A 83 6.89 24.15 -8.87
CA THR A 83 5.91 25.24 -8.97
C THR A 83 4.54 24.79 -9.50
N ALA A 84 4.48 23.66 -10.21
CA ALA A 84 3.24 23.12 -10.76
C ALA A 84 2.67 21.97 -9.91
N TYR A 85 3.52 21.34 -9.09
CA TYR A 85 3.12 20.24 -8.21
C TYR A 85 2.17 20.74 -7.13
N THR A 86 0.96 20.19 -7.11
CA THR A 86 0.00 20.43 -6.03
C THR A 86 0.03 19.28 -5.03
N PRO A 87 0.36 19.54 -3.74
CA PRO A 87 0.30 18.51 -2.69
C PRO A 87 -1.10 17.91 -2.56
N ARG A 88 -1.15 16.63 -2.21
CA ARG A 88 -2.37 15.85 -2.00
C ARG A 88 -2.27 15.08 -0.69
N PRO A 89 -3.39 14.76 -0.01
CA PRO A 89 -3.35 13.81 1.09
C PRO A 89 -2.95 12.42 0.58
N VAL A 90 -1.99 11.79 1.25
CA VAL A 90 -1.55 10.42 0.99
C VAL A 90 -1.50 9.69 2.33
N TRP A 91 -2.45 8.80 2.51
CA TRP A 91 -2.53 7.90 3.66
C TRP A 91 -1.85 6.59 3.29
N LEU A 92 -0.83 6.21 4.04
CA LEU A 92 -0.16 4.93 3.91
C LEU A 92 -0.43 4.09 5.16
N ILE A 93 -1.10 2.95 4.99
CA ILE A 93 -1.34 1.98 6.06
C ILE A 93 -0.57 0.72 5.72
N HIS A 94 0.45 0.38 6.52
CA HIS A 94 1.32 -0.77 6.27
C HIS A 94 1.36 -1.72 7.46
N GLY A 95 1.07 -2.99 7.21
CA GLY A 95 1.11 -4.04 8.21
C GLY A 95 2.27 -5.02 8.03
N HIS A 96 2.94 -5.37 9.11
CA HIS A 96 3.97 -6.41 9.16
C HIS A 96 3.92 -7.18 10.50
N ARG A 97 4.82 -8.13 10.70
CA ARG A 97 4.78 -9.03 11.87
C ARG A 97 5.57 -8.47 13.02
N PHE A 98 6.83 -8.13 12.78
CA PHE A 98 7.79 -7.78 13.81
C PHE A 98 8.41 -6.43 13.49
N ASP A 99 8.49 -5.59 14.50
CA ASP A 99 9.19 -4.31 14.52
C ASP A 99 10.67 -4.48 14.93
N GLY A 100 11.41 -3.38 14.94
CA GLY A 100 12.82 -3.34 15.35
C GLY A 100 13.83 -3.78 14.28
N ASP A 101 15.11 -3.79 14.66
CA ASP A 101 16.25 -4.01 13.74
C ASP A 101 16.27 -5.40 13.10
N GLU A 102 15.68 -6.40 13.76
CA GLU A 102 15.49 -7.76 13.22
C GLU A 102 14.07 -8.03 12.69
N GLY A 103 13.25 -6.98 12.60
CA GLY A 103 11.86 -7.03 12.16
C GLY A 103 11.69 -7.28 10.66
N ASP A 104 10.43 -7.38 10.21
CA ASP A 104 10.07 -7.51 8.79
C ASP A 104 9.42 -6.25 8.22
N SER A 105 9.73 -5.09 8.81
CA SER A 105 9.35 -3.78 8.28
C SER A 105 10.16 -3.46 7.02
N LEU A 106 9.49 -3.50 5.88
CA LEU A 106 10.09 -3.23 4.57
C LEU A 106 10.08 -1.73 4.26
N TYR A 107 11.18 -1.23 3.67
CA TYR A 107 11.31 0.15 3.18
C TYR A 107 11.16 1.25 4.23
N HIS A 108 11.52 0.96 5.49
CA HIS A 108 11.35 1.92 6.60
C HIS A 108 12.04 3.26 6.30
N SER A 109 13.31 3.26 5.86
CA SER A 109 14.05 4.47 5.52
C SER A 109 13.39 5.31 4.43
N GLU A 110 12.91 4.65 3.37
CA GLU A 110 12.27 5.29 2.23
C GLU A 110 10.93 5.89 2.65
N ILE A 111 10.13 5.17 3.43
CA ILE A 111 8.87 5.67 3.98
C ILE A 111 9.12 6.90 4.86
N GLN A 112 10.11 6.86 5.76
CA GLN A 112 10.48 8.03 6.58
C GLN A 112 10.93 9.22 5.71
N SER A 113 11.66 8.96 4.62
CA SER A 113 12.01 10.00 3.66
C SER A 113 10.77 10.63 3.02
N TYR A 114 9.80 9.82 2.57
CA TYR A 114 8.56 10.31 1.98
C TYR A 114 7.65 11.05 2.97
N ILE A 115 7.67 10.67 4.24
CA ILE A 115 7.01 11.44 5.32
C ILE A 115 7.72 12.79 5.49
N SER A 116 9.05 12.78 5.65
CA SER A 116 9.82 14.00 5.92
C SER A 116 9.74 15.05 4.81
N CYS A 117 9.63 14.61 3.55
CA CYS A 117 9.46 15.50 2.41
C CYS A 117 7.99 15.83 2.10
N GLY A 118 7.04 15.36 2.92
CA GLY A 118 5.61 15.66 2.83
C GLY A 118 4.91 15.03 1.62
N ILE A 119 5.41 13.90 1.12
CA ILE A 119 4.73 13.07 0.12
C ILE A 119 3.71 12.16 0.81
N VAL A 120 4.09 11.50 1.90
CA VAL A 120 3.15 10.79 2.78
C VAL A 120 2.67 11.78 3.83
N THR A 121 1.36 12.02 3.90
CA THR A 121 0.79 12.95 4.89
C THR A 121 0.39 12.24 6.17
N GLU A 122 -0.02 10.98 6.08
CA GLU A 122 -0.40 10.16 7.23
C GLU A 122 0.15 8.75 7.06
N PHE A 123 0.86 8.24 8.06
CA PHE A 123 1.40 6.89 8.07
C PHE A 123 0.87 6.13 9.30
N VAL A 124 0.26 4.97 9.05
CA VAL A 124 -0.23 4.07 10.10
C VAL A 124 0.47 2.73 9.98
N GLU A 125 1.38 2.48 10.91
CA GLU A 125 2.10 1.22 11.03
C GLU A 125 1.28 0.21 11.88
N CYS A 126 1.10 -0.99 11.36
CA CYS A 126 0.37 -2.08 12.03
C CYS A 126 1.33 -3.25 12.31
N VAL A 127 1.53 -3.60 13.58
CA VAL A 127 2.47 -4.65 13.98
C VAL A 127 1.71 -5.79 14.64
N SER A 128 1.66 -6.94 13.96
CA SER A 128 0.81 -8.06 14.39
C SER A 128 1.43 -8.96 15.47
N ARG A 129 2.75 -8.92 15.64
CA ARG A 129 3.52 -9.79 16.56
C ARG A 129 4.67 -9.05 17.26
N GLY A 130 4.58 -7.73 17.36
CA GLY A 130 5.60 -6.91 18.02
C GLY A 130 5.74 -7.26 19.50
N GLU A 131 6.88 -6.86 20.09
CA GLU A 131 7.14 -7.08 21.52
C GLU A 131 6.13 -6.33 22.41
N HIS A 132 5.57 -5.24 21.88
CA HIS A 132 4.51 -4.48 22.49
C HIS A 132 3.21 -4.58 21.69
N PRO A 133 2.03 -4.62 22.35
CA PRO A 133 0.76 -4.61 21.66
C PRO A 133 0.64 -3.34 20.79
N SER A 134 0.59 -3.50 19.47
CA SER A 134 0.25 -2.40 18.58
C SER A 134 -1.22 -2.03 18.78
N ILE A 135 -1.52 -0.73 18.74
CA ILE A 135 -2.90 -0.21 18.72
C ILE A 135 -3.67 -0.79 17.52
N HIS A 136 -2.96 -1.13 16.44
CA HIS A 136 -3.50 -1.77 15.24
C HIS A 136 -2.68 -3.03 14.92
N SER A 137 -3.19 -4.20 15.31
CA SER A 137 -2.51 -5.46 15.00
C SER A 137 -2.53 -5.77 13.50
N TYR A 138 -3.60 -5.40 12.81
CA TYR A 138 -3.74 -5.57 11.37
C TYR A 138 -4.26 -4.31 10.69
N VAL A 139 -4.02 -4.21 9.38
CA VAL A 139 -4.41 -3.02 8.59
C VAL A 139 -5.92 -2.75 8.59
N GLN A 140 -6.77 -3.77 8.68
CA GLN A 140 -8.21 -3.56 8.83
C GLN A 140 -8.60 -2.93 10.18
N ASP A 141 -7.80 -3.13 11.22
CA ASP A 141 -8.02 -2.49 12.53
C ASP A 141 -7.71 -1.00 12.44
N ALA A 142 -6.62 -0.64 11.74
CA ALA A 142 -6.29 0.74 11.42
C ALA A 142 -7.37 1.41 10.55
N VAL A 143 -7.93 0.71 9.57
CA VAL A 143 -9.05 1.21 8.76
C VAL A 143 -10.25 1.53 9.65
N TRP A 144 -10.61 0.64 10.59
CA TRP A 144 -11.75 0.87 11.48
C TRP A 144 -11.52 2.03 12.45
N ALA A 145 -10.33 2.11 13.04
CA ALA A 145 -9.97 3.16 13.99
C ALA A 145 -10.01 4.54 13.33
N ASN A 146 -9.55 4.63 12.08
CA ASN A 146 -9.47 5.88 11.31
C ASN A 146 -10.63 6.09 10.34
N ARG A 147 -11.71 5.31 10.49
CA ARG A 147 -12.79 5.21 9.50
C ARG A 147 -13.43 6.53 9.10
N LYS A 148 -13.57 7.47 10.04
CA LYS A 148 -14.16 8.79 9.76
C LYS A 148 -13.32 9.58 8.77
N SER A 149 -12.01 9.71 9.04
CA SER A 149 -11.07 10.43 8.17
C SER A 149 -10.90 9.75 6.82
N ILE A 150 -10.77 8.41 6.82
CA ILE A 150 -10.68 7.61 5.58
C ILE A 150 -11.94 7.81 4.74
N TRP A 151 -13.12 7.72 5.34
CA TRP A 151 -14.37 7.86 4.61
C TRP A 151 -14.62 9.28 4.13
N GLU A 152 -14.23 10.30 4.90
CA GLU A 152 -14.29 11.71 4.47
C GLU A 152 -13.46 11.93 3.21
N LEU A 153 -12.23 11.40 3.15
CA LEU A 153 -11.41 11.44 1.94
C LEU A 153 -12.10 10.76 0.74
N VAL A 154 -12.73 9.61 0.97
CA VAL A 154 -13.43 8.86 -0.07
C VAL A 154 -14.69 9.59 -0.57
N ASP A 155 -15.57 10.00 0.33
CA ASP A 155 -16.92 10.50 0.01
C ASP A 155 -16.87 11.99 -0.39
N ALA A 156 -16.10 12.82 0.31
CA ALA A 156 -16.05 14.27 0.08
C ALA A 156 -14.94 14.71 -0.90
N HIS A 157 -13.81 13.98 -0.93
CA HIS A 157 -12.62 14.39 -1.70
C HIS A 157 -12.28 13.48 -2.88
N ASN A 158 -13.18 12.58 -3.22
CA ASN A 158 -13.03 11.64 -4.32
C ASN A 158 -11.73 10.81 -4.28
N ALA A 159 -11.24 10.47 -3.07
CA ALA A 159 -10.00 9.71 -2.92
C ALA A 159 -10.01 8.38 -3.69
N CYS A 160 -8.83 7.97 -4.14
CA CYS A 160 -8.58 6.63 -4.68
C CYS A 160 -8.01 5.73 -3.59
N LEU A 161 -8.64 4.58 -3.41
CA LEU A 161 -8.32 3.56 -2.43
C LEU A 161 -7.65 2.36 -3.12
N TYR A 162 -6.43 2.05 -2.68
CA TYR A 162 -5.61 0.97 -3.23
C TYR A 162 -5.30 -0.05 -2.15
N ILE A 163 -5.50 -1.33 -2.48
CA ILE A 163 -5.17 -2.45 -1.60
C ILE A 163 -4.20 -3.38 -2.30
N CYS A 164 -3.10 -3.73 -1.62
CA CYS A 164 -2.10 -4.63 -2.18
C CYS A 164 -1.56 -5.63 -1.14
N GLY A 165 -1.58 -6.92 -1.47
CA GLY A 165 -1.04 -7.98 -0.61
C GLY A 165 -1.79 -9.30 -0.69
N SER A 166 -1.91 -10.03 0.42
CA SER A 166 -2.52 -11.36 0.40
C SER A 166 -4.04 -11.33 0.13
N LEU A 167 -4.59 -12.39 -0.46
CA LEU A 167 -6.03 -12.58 -0.66
C LEU A 167 -6.82 -12.46 0.66
N ALA A 168 -6.30 -13.03 1.75
CA ALA A 168 -6.93 -12.97 3.06
C ALA A 168 -7.00 -11.53 3.60
N MET A 169 -5.91 -10.76 3.45
CA MET A 169 -5.86 -9.35 3.83
C MET A 169 -6.83 -8.52 2.97
N GLY A 170 -6.83 -8.73 1.65
CA GLY A 170 -7.74 -8.03 0.74
C GLY A 170 -9.22 -8.26 1.08
N LYS A 171 -9.60 -9.49 1.43
CA LYS A 171 -10.94 -9.80 1.92
C LYS A 171 -11.24 -9.08 3.24
N GLY A 172 -10.30 -9.13 4.20
CA GLY A 172 -10.45 -8.47 5.50
C GLY A 172 -10.71 -6.97 5.39
N ILE A 173 -9.97 -6.28 4.52
CA ILE A 173 -10.21 -4.85 4.27
C ILE A 173 -11.55 -4.63 3.57
N HIS A 174 -11.91 -5.44 2.57
CA HIS A 174 -13.19 -5.30 1.88
C HIS A 174 -14.38 -5.40 2.85
N ASP A 175 -14.38 -6.43 3.69
CA ASP A 175 -15.40 -6.62 4.73
C ASP A 175 -15.40 -5.45 5.73
N MET A 176 -14.23 -4.89 6.04
CA MET A 176 -14.12 -3.73 6.92
C MET A 176 -14.67 -2.46 6.29
N LEU A 177 -14.42 -2.20 5.01
CA LEU A 177 -14.95 -1.04 4.30
C LEU A 177 -16.48 -1.07 4.26
N ILE A 178 -17.08 -2.24 4.05
CA ILE A 178 -18.54 -2.41 4.14
C ILE A 178 -19.03 -2.00 5.54
N LYS A 179 -18.36 -2.46 6.60
CA LYS A 179 -18.71 -2.06 7.98
C LYS A 179 -18.57 -0.56 8.21
N VAL A 180 -17.52 0.06 7.67
CA VAL A 180 -17.31 1.53 7.74
C VAL A 180 -18.48 2.27 7.08
N ILE A 181 -18.89 1.84 5.89
CA ILE A 181 -20.02 2.47 5.17
C ILE A 181 -21.32 2.31 5.94
N MET A 182 -21.58 1.11 6.49
CA MET A 182 -22.76 0.86 7.32
C MET A 182 -22.79 1.78 8.56
N ASP A 183 -21.66 1.91 9.25
CA ASP A 183 -21.52 2.76 10.45
C ASP A 183 -21.72 4.25 10.13
N LEU A 184 -21.05 4.75 9.10
CA LEU A 184 -21.01 6.19 8.80
C LEU A 184 -22.20 6.70 8.00
N LYS A 185 -22.80 5.87 7.14
CA LYS A 185 -24.01 6.23 6.37
C LYS A 185 -25.30 5.75 7.03
N ASN A 186 -25.22 4.98 8.13
CA ASN A 186 -26.34 4.36 8.82
C ASN A 186 -27.24 3.54 7.86
N VAL A 187 -26.62 2.70 7.05
CA VAL A 187 -27.28 1.87 6.03
C VAL A 187 -27.08 0.37 6.28
N GLY A 188 -27.94 -0.44 5.69
CA GLY A 188 -27.79 -1.90 5.70
C GLY A 188 -26.66 -2.40 4.80
N SER A 189 -26.28 -3.66 4.96
CA SER A 189 -25.16 -4.28 4.24
C SER A 189 -25.31 -4.28 2.72
N VAL A 190 -26.52 -4.51 2.20
CA VAL A 190 -26.80 -4.48 0.75
C VAL A 190 -26.48 -3.12 0.15
N GLU A 191 -26.89 -2.05 0.82
CA GLU A 191 -26.62 -0.68 0.39
C GLU A 191 -25.13 -0.34 0.49
N ALA A 192 -24.48 -0.74 1.58
CA ALA A 192 -23.05 -0.53 1.75
C ALA A 192 -22.21 -1.22 0.67
N VAL A 193 -22.57 -2.44 0.27
CA VAL A 193 -21.95 -3.15 -0.85
C VAL A 193 -22.16 -2.41 -2.16
N ARG A 194 -23.37 -1.86 -2.40
CA ARG A 194 -23.65 -1.06 -3.59
C ARG A 194 -22.74 0.17 -3.66
N VAL A 195 -22.65 0.93 -2.57
CA VAL A 195 -21.78 2.11 -2.48
C VAL A 195 -20.32 1.75 -2.75
N LEU A 196 -19.81 0.65 -2.18
CA LEU A 196 -18.42 0.23 -2.43
C LEU A 196 -18.20 -0.23 -3.88
N ASN A 197 -19.20 -0.86 -4.50
CA ASN A 197 -19.13 -1.25 -5.90
C ASN A 197 -19.11 -0.05 -6.85
N GLU A 198 -19.81 1.04 -6.54
CA GLU A 198 -19.77 2.28 -7.31
C GLU A 198 -18.36 2.90 -7.33
N LEU A 199 -17.55 2.68 -6.29
CA LEU A 199 -16.15 3.11 -6.26
C LEU A 199 -15.23 2.23 -7.12
N SER A 200 -15.67 1.05 -7.56
CA SER A 200 -14.81 0.09 -8.28
C SER A 200 -14.42 0.58 -9.69
N ASP A 201 -15.06 1.64 -10.20
CA ASP A 201 -14.65 2.31 -11.44
C ASP A 201 -13.50 3.30 -11.18
N GLY A 202 -12.29 2.75 -11.04
CA GLY A 202 -11.04 3.52 -10.97
C GLY A 202 -10.75 4.18 -9.62
N ARG A 203 -11.60 4.01 -8.60
CA ARG A 203 -11.41 4.60 -7.26
C ARG A 203 -11.23 3.59 -6.14
N TYR A 204 -11.55 2.32 -6.37
CA TYR A 204 -11.29 1.21 -5.46
C TYR A 204 -10.59 0.08 -6.21
N LEU A 205 -9.28 -0.01 -6.01
CA LEU A 205 -8.38 -0.86 -6.79
C LEU A 205 -7.68 -1.87 -5.88
N ARG A 206 -7.56 -3.11 -6.36
CA ARG A 206 -7.01 -4.22 -5.57
C ARG A 206 -6.06 -5.06 -6.41
N GLU A 207 -4.84 -5.25 -5.92
CA GLU A 207 -3.85 -6.18 -6.47
C GLU A 207 -3.54 -7.22 -5.38
N VAL A 208 -4.18 -8.38 -5.45
CA VAL A 208 -4.12 -9.40 -4.39
C VAL A 208 -3.67 -10.77 -4.90
N TRP A 209 -2.87 -11.48 -4.10
CA TRP A 209 -2.30 -12.79 -4.45
C TRP A 209 -2.37 -13.79 -3.28
N GLY A 210 -2.24 -15.08 -3.58
CA GLY A 210 -2.21 -16.15 -2.59
C GLY A 210 -1.83 -17.49 -3.20
#